data_AF-A0A968MXP9-F1
#
_entry.id   AF-A0A968MXP9-F1
#
_cell.length_a   1.000
_cell.length_b   1.000
_cell.length_c   1.000
_cell.angle_alpha   90.00
_cell.angle_beta   90.00
_cell.angle_gamma   90.00
#
_symmetry.space_group_name_H-M   'P 1'
#
loop_
_entity.id
_entity.type
_entity.pdbx_description
1 polymer ?
#
loop_
_entity_poly.entity_id
_entity_poly.type
_entity_poly.pdbx_seq_one_letter_code
_entity_poly.pdbx_strand_id
1 'polypeptide(L)' 'MVAGKTVYEIDLYPVDRQKKYSRIRLQIDKATSQLVSVKAFLKDGQQYALNFDTFEINKI' A
#
# COMPACT_ATOMS: atom_id res chain seq x y z
N MET A 1 -2.20 7.20 11.84
CA MET A 1 -2.40 8.16 10.74
C MET A 1 -1.19 8.09 9.83
N VAL A 2 -1.39 8.24 8.52
CA VAL A 2 -0.31 8.28 7.51
C VAL A 2 -0.56 9.49 6.63
N ALA A 3 0.43 10.37 6.45
CA ALA A 3 0.28 11.64 5.72
C ALA A 3 -0.95 12.48 6.19
N GLY A 4 -1.21 12.50 7.50
CA GLY A 4 -2.37 13.19 8.08
C GLY A 4 -3.73 12.50 7.87
N LYS A 5 -3.77 11.38 7.12
CA LYS A 5 -5.00 10.62 6.85
C LYS A 5 -5.19 9.49 7.85
N THR A 6 -6.43 9.25 8.25
CA THR A 6 -6.81 8.01 8.95
C THR A 6 -6.97 6.92 7.90
N VAL A 7 -6.26 5.81 8.07
CA VAL A 7 -6.19 4.76 7.03
C VAL A 7 -6.68 3.42 7.54
N TYR A 8 -7.26 2.62 6.65
CA TYR A 8 -7.28 1.17 6.76
C TYR A 8 -5.90 0.64 6.37
N GLU A 9 -5.45 -0.39 7.08
CA GLU A 9 -4.24 -1.13 6.74
C GLU A 9 -4.64 -2.55 6.33
N ILE A 10 -4.26 -2.94 5.12
CA ILE A 10 -4.59 -4.25 4.57
C ILE A 10 -3.28 -4.93 4.18
N ASP A 11 -3.01 -6.06 4.82
CA ASP A 11 -1.83 -6.88 4.55
C ASP A 11 -2.18 -8.01 3.59
N LEU A 12 -1.55 -8.01 2.42
CA LEU A 12 -1.65 -9.05 1.41
C LEU A 12 -0.44 -9.96 1.51
N TYR A 13 -0.70 -11.26 1.60
CA TYR A 13 0.32 -12.30 1.61
C TYR A 13 0.31 -13.03 0.26
N PRO A 14 1.47 -13.37 -0.30
CA PRO A 14 1.53 -14.09 -1.55
C PRO A 14 0.97 -15.51 -1.37
N VAL A 15 0.10 -15.93 -2.28
CA VAL A 15 -0.33 -17.32 -2.38
C VAL A 15 0.84 -18.21 -2.81
N ASP A 16 1.60 -17.75 -3.81
CA ASP A 16 2.83 -18.39 -4.26
C ASP A 16 4.03 -17.97 -3.41
N ARG A 17 4.56 -18.93 -2.63
CA ARG A 17 5.71 -18.70 -1.76
C ARG A 17 7.04 -18.55 -2.52
N GLN A 18 7.10 -18.65 -3.85
CA GLN A 18 8.30 -18.35 -4.63
C GLN A 18 8.47 -16.85 -4.94
N LYS A 19 7.46 -16.01 -4.65
CA LYS A 19 7.57 -14.56 -4.82
C LYS A 19 8.67 -13.97 -3.94
N LYS A 20 9.34 -12.92 -4.44
CA LYS A 20 10.43 -12.23 -3.73
C LYS A 20 9.97 -11.45 -2.49
N TYR A 21 8.70 -11.05 -2.47
CA TYR A 21 8.08 -10.39 -1.32
C TYR A 21 7.44 -11.38 -0.35
N SER A 22 7.45 -11.04 0.94
CA SER A 22 6.75 -11.76 2.00
C SER A 22 5.37 -11.17 2.28
N ARG A 23 5.23 -9.85 2.08
CA ARG A 23 4.01 -9.12 2.34
C ARG A 23 3.95 -7.85 1.50
N ILE A 24 2.74 -7.50 1.04
CA ILE A 24 2.43 -6.18 0.51
C ILE A 24 1.40 -5.56 1.43
N ARG A 25 1.67 -4.36 1.93
CA ARG A 25 0.77 -3.59 2.77
C ARG A 25 0.16 -2.46 1.95
N LEU A 26 -1.15 -2.42 1.92
CA LEU A 26 -1.92 -1.32 1.35
C LEU A 26 -2.42 -0.43 2.48
N GLN A 27 -2.29 0.88 2.29
CA GLN A 27 -2.87 1.87 3.18
C GLN A 27 -3.91 2.66 2.40
N ILE A 28 -5.15 2.59 2.82
CA ILE A 28 -6.30 3.19 2.14
C ILE A 28 -6.91 4.24 3.06
N ASP A 29 -7.10 5.47 2.56
CA ASP A 29 -7.77 6.53 3.29
C ASP A 29 -9.21 6.12 3.63
N LYS A 30 -9.58 6.18 4.91
CA LYS A 30 -10.92 5.80 5.36
C LYS A 30 -12.01 6.75 4.84
N ALA A 31 -11.67 8.02 4.59
CA ALA A 31 -12.65 9.01 4.17
C ALA A 31 -12.99 8.89 2.68
N THR A 32 -11.98 8.62 1.85
CA THR A 32 -12.09 8.68 0.39
C THR A 32 -12.00 7.32 -0.30
N SER A 33 -11.62 6.27 0.45
CA SER A 33 -11.27 4.95 -0.10
C SER A 33 -10.13 4.98 -1.13
N GLN A 34 -9.34 6.05 -1.16
CA GLN A 34 -8.20 6.19 -2.06
C GLN A 34 -6.94 5.56 -1.48
N LEU A 35 -6.07 5.06 -2.35
CA LEU A 35 -4.79 4.48 -1.96
C LEU A 35 -3.83 5.59 -1.50
N VAL A 36 -3.31 5.48 -0.29
CA VAL A 36 -2.35 6.44 0.29
C VAL A 36 -0.92 5.93 0.12
N SER A 37 -0.72 4.63 0.35
CA SER A 37 0.59 4.01 0.15
C SER A 37 0.50 2.53 -0.16
N VAL A 38 1.56 2.03 -0.80
CA VAL A 38 1.84 0.60 -0.98
C VAL A 38 3.24 0.33 -0.48
N LYS A 39 3.39 -0.61 0.45
CA LYS A 39 4.69 -1.05 0.96
C LYS A 39 4.91 -2.53 0.68
N ALA A 40 5.96 -2.85 -0.05
CA ALA A 40 6.40 -4.23 -0.27
C ALA A 40 7.52 -4.56 0.71
N PHE A 41 7.34 -5.65 1.46
CA PHE A 41 8.36 -6.21 2.34
C PHE A 41 8.96 -7.42 1.62
N LEU A 42 10.25 -7.35 1.29
CA LEU A 42 10.98 -8.43 0.64
C LEU A 42 11.51 -9.42 1.66
N LYS A 43 11.73 -10.66 1.20
CA LYS A 43 12.25 -11.75 2.04
C LYS A 43 13.71 -11.57 2.43
N ASP A 44 14.45 -10.79 1.64
CA ASP A 44 15.83 -10.40 1.93
C ASP A 44 15.94 -9.24 2.92
N GLY A 45 14.79 -8.76 3.45
CA GLY A 45 14.72 -7.65 4.40
C GLY A 45 14.59 -6.27 3.75
N GLN A 46 14.70 -6.16 2.43
CA GLN A 46 14.50 -4.89 1.72
C GLN A 46 13.03 -4.47 1.75
N GLN A 47 12.80 -3.16 1.65
CA GLN A 47 11.46 -2.59 1.60
C GLN A 47 11.37 -1.55 0.49
N TYR A 48 10.28 -1.62 -0.28
CA TYR A 48 9.93 -0.57 -1.24
C TYR A 48 8.61 0.05 -0.82
N ALA A 49 8.54 1.37 -0.86
CA ALA A 49 7.33 2.13 -0.57
C ALA A 49 6.99 3.03 -1.76
N LEU A 50 5.74 2.97 -2.19
CA LEU A 50 5.13 3.94 -3.10
C LEU A 50 4.15 4.76 -2.26
N ASN A 51 4.37 6.06 -2.20
CA ASN A 51 3.48 7.01 -1.52
C ASN A 51 2.78 7.86 -2.57
N PHE A 52 1.50 8.13 -2.36
CA PHE A 52 0.69 8.93 -3.28
C PHE A 52 0.28 10.22 -2.59
N ASP A 53 0.75 11.35 -3.12
CA ASP A 53 0.48 12.68 -2.56
C ASP A 53 -0.81 13.28 -3.13
N THR A 54 -1.01 13.17 -4.45
CA THR A 54 -2.17 13.70 -5.16
C THR A 54 -2.88 12.63 -5.99
N PHE A 55 -4.21 12.70 -5.99
CA PHE A 55 -5.07 11.85 -6.82
C PHE A 55 -6.07 12.74 -7.55
N GLU A 56 -6.08 12.66 -8.88
CA GLU A 56 -7.02 13.37 -9.73
C GLU A 56 -8.00 12.36 -10.36
N ILE A 57 -9.29 12.59 -10.17
CA ILE A 57 -10.32 11.79 -10.82
C ILE A 57 -10.63 12.43 -12.16
N ASN A 58 -10.10 11.84 -13.23
CA ASN A 58 -10.44 12.24 -14.59
C ASN A 58 -11.78 11.58 -14.98
N LYS A 59 -12.81 12.40 -15.17
CA LYS A 59 -14.09 11.94 -15.73
C LYS A 59 -13.93 11.75 -17.24
N ILE A 60 -14.31 10.57 -17.72
CA ILE A 60 -14.39 10.21 -19.14
C ILE A 60 -15.82 10.47 -19.61
#